data_AF-A0A223EFE6-F1
#
_entry.id   AF-A0A223EFE6-F1
#
_cell.length_a   1.000
_cell.length_b   1.000
_cell.length_c   1.000
_cell.angle_alpha   90.00
_cell.angle_beta   90.00
_cell.angle_gamma   90.00
#
_symmetry.space_group_name_H-M   'P 1'
#
loop_
_entity.id
_entity.type
_entity.pdbx_description
1 polymer ?
#
loop_
_entity_poly.entity_id
_entity_poly.type
_entity_poly.pdbx_seq_one_letter_code
_entity_poly.pdbx_strand_id
1 'polypeptide(L)'
;MDGYIKSTIEAIEQKLKLQGGTLSAIEIALNAVRKFGTIQLTGVYGSKYNMFPLGNLFERNINLKMGQAPVIHYMPKLFDKITAGEFDPTEIISHKVPLEKASEASQMDRS
;
A
#
# COMPACT_ATOMS: atom_id res chain seq x y z
N MET A 1 26.55 3.22 27.36
CA MET A 1 25.21 3.83 27.14
C MET A 1 24.69 3.52 25.73
N ASP A 2 25.36 2.64 24.98
CA ASP A 2 25.21 2.53 23.51
C ASP A 2 24.39 1.30 23.08
N GLY A 3 24.16 0.34 23.98
CA GLY A 3 23.37 -0.87 23.70
C GLY A 3 21.85 -0.67 23.78
N TYR A 4 21.39 0.27 24.61
CA TYR A 4 19.95 0.54 24.79
C TYR A 4 19.35 1.32 23.62
N ILE A 5 20.14 2.23 23.02
CA ILE A 5 19.74 3.04 21.85
C ILE A 5 19.62 2.15 20.61
N LYS A 6 20.51 1.17 20.46
CA LYS A 6 20.46 0.22 19.33
C LYS A 6 19.21 -0.67 19.39
N SER A 7 18.88 -1.22 20.56
CA SER A 7 17.69 -2.09 20.70
C SER A 7 16.37 -1.32 20.58
N THR A 8 16.32 -0.05 20.99
CA THR A 8 15.13 0.79 20.80
C THR A 8 14.92 1.16 19.33
N ILE A 9 15.99 1.46 18.59
CA ILE A 9 15.91 1.67 17.13
C ILE A 9 15.46 0.39 16.42
N GLU A 10 16.07 -0.75 16.73
CA GLU A 10 15.69 -2.06 16.17
C GLU A 10 14.24 -2.42 16.52
N ALA A 11 13.79 -2.17 17.75
CA ALA A 11 12.41 -2.40 18.17
C ALA A 11 11.43 -1.45 17.47
N ILE A 12 11.82 -0.20 17.21
CA ILE A 12 11.03 0.76 16.44
C ILE A 12 10.96 0.31 14.98
N GLU A 13 12.06 -0.09 14.36
CA GLU A 13 12.10 -0.62 13.00
C GLU A 13 11.25 -1.89 12.85
N GLN A 14 11.35 -2.81 13.81
CA GLN A 14 10.57 -4.05 13.81
C GLN A 14 9.09 -3.76 14.01
N LYS A 15 8.73 -2.81 14.89
CA LYS A 15 7.35 -2.36 15.10
C LYS A 15 6.79 -1.59 13.91
N LEU A 16 7.61 -0.82 13.20
CA LEU A 16 7.26 -0.15 11.95
C LEU A 16 7.03 -1.15 10.81
N LYS A 17 7.83 -2.21 10.74
CA LYS A 17 7.62 -3.35 9.82
C LYS A 17 6.37 -4.16 10.18
N LEU A 18 5.99 -4.24 11.47
CA LEU A 18 4.81 -4.99 11.93
C LEU A 18 3.49 -4.21 11.80
N GLN A 19 3.49 -2.87 11.91
CA GLN A 19 2.27 -2.06 11.79
C GLN A 19 1.98 -1.68 10.32
N GLY A 20 1.16 -2.48 9.65
CA GLY A 20 0.14 -2.04 8.65
C GLY A 20 0.56 -1.18 7.45
N GLY A 21 1.86 -0.98 7.20
CA GLY A 21 2.38 -0.12 6.15
C GLY A 21 3.55 0.70 6.67
N THR A 22 4.76 0.18 6.50
CA THR A 22 6.00 0.86 6.87
C THR A 22 6.07 2.24 6.20
N LEU A 23 6.51 3.28 6.93
CA LEU A 23 6.81 4.62 6.40
C LEU A 23 7.71 4.59 5.15
N SER A 24 8.51 3.54 5.01
CA SER A 24 9.33 3.24 3.84
C SER A 24 8.56 3.32 2.51
N ALA A 25 7.31 2.87 2.44
CA ALA A 25 6.52 2.98 1.21
C ALA A 25 6.23 4.44 0.83
N ILE A 26 6.03 5.31 1.83
CA ILE A 26 5.80 6.75 1.64
C ILE A 26 7.10 7.42 1.21
N GLU A 27 8.23 7.05 1.78
CA GLU A 27 9.56 7.56 1.40
C GLU A 27 9.94 7.15 -0.02
N ILE A 28 9.67 5.90 -0.41
CA ILE A 28 9.87 5.43 -1.79
C ILE A 28 8.97 6.22 -2.74
N ALA A 29 7.68 6.39 -2.41
CA ALA A 29 6.74 7.16 -3.23
C ALA A 29 7.19 8.62 -3.37
N LEU A 30 7.71 9.22 -2.29
CA LEU A 30 8.29 10.56 -2.32
C LEU A 30 9.49 10.66 -3.25
N ASN A 31 10.42 9.71 -3.20
CA ASN A 31 11.59 9.72 -4.06
C ASN A 31 11.23 9.46 -5.53
N ALA A 32 10.22 8.62 -5.79
CA ALA A 32 9.78 8.27 -7.13
C ALA A 32 8.92 9.34 -7.81
N VAL A 33 8.09 10.08 -7.06
CA VAL A 33 7.21 11.09 -7.64
C VAL A 33 8.01 12.26 -8.21
N ARG A 34 7.61 12.84 -9.35
CA ARG A 34 8.20 14.08 -9.86
C ARG A 34 7.74 15.29 -9.03
N LYS A 35 8.50 16.41 -9.05
CA LYS A 35 8.04 17.69 -8.49
C LYS A 35 6.69 18.08 -9.12
N PHE A 36 5.79 18.68 -8.33
CA PHE A 36 4.41 18.99 -8.75
C PHE A 36 3.56 17.75 -9.14
N GLY A 37 3.99 16.56 -8.71
CA GLY A 37 3.28 15.31 -8.99
C GLY A 37 2.15 15.00 -8.00
N THR A 38 1.55 13.82 -8.12
CA THR A 38 0.48 13.35 -7.22
C THR A 38 0.84 11.98 -6.65
N ILE A 39 0.68 11.82 -5.34
CA ILE A 39 0.74 10.53 -4.65
C ILE A 39 -0.68 10.16 -4.21
N GLN A 40 -1.13 8.97 -4.58
CA GLN A 40 -2.41 8.40 -4.14
C GLN A 40 -2.13 7.33 -3.07
N LEU A 41 -2.60 7.58 -1.85
CA LEU A 41 -2.47 6.68 -0.71
C LEU A 41 -3.77 5.89 -0.51
N THR A 42 -3.80 4.65 -1.03
CA THR A 42 -4.95 3.72 -0.91
C THR A 42 -4.78 2.64 0.16
N GLY A 43 -3.59 2.55 0.77
CA GLY A 43 -3.32 1.60 1.86
C GLY A 43 -3.99 2.00 3.19
N VAL A 44 -4.19 1.01 4.07
CA VAL A 44 -4.78 1.23 5.40
C VAL A 44 -3.70 1.67 6.38
N TYR A 45 -3.61 2.98 6.62
CA TYR A 45 -2.69 3.56 7.60
C TYR A 45 -3.47 3.91 8.88
N GLY A 46 -3.57 2.94 9.80
CA GLY A 46 -4.47 3.01 10.96
C GLY A 46 -3.94 3.73 12.20
N SER A 47 -2.69 4.23 12.21
CA SER A 47 -2.06 4.84 13.38
C SER A 47 -1.68 6.30 13.16
N LYS A 48 -1.63 7.11 14.23
CA LYS A 48 -1.06 8.46 14.18
C LYS A 48 0.46 8.33 14.03
N TYR A 49 0.98 8.67 12.87
CA TYR A 49 2.42 8.62 12.60
C TYR A 49 3.05 9.98 12.95
N ASN A 50 3.97 10.00 13.92
CA ASN A 50 4.74 11.21 14.28
C ASN A 50 5.82 11.57 13.25
N MET A 51 6.09 10.70 12.26
CA MET A 51 7.15 10.85 11.25
C MET A 51 6.61 11.08 9.84
N PHE A 52 5.41 11.62 9.70
CA PHE A 52 4.86 11.90 8.37
C PHE A 52 5.68 13.00 7.68
N PRO A 53 6.26 12.76 6.49
CA PRO A 53 7.20 13.67 5.81
C PRO A 53 6.50 14.85 5.12
N LEU A 54 5.72 15.63 5.89
CA LEU A 54 4.94 16.76 5.37
C LEU A 54 5.81 17.85 4.76
N GLY A 55 6.99 18.12 5.35
CA GLY A 55 7.94 19.12 4.84
C GLY A 55 8.42 18.80 3.42
N ASN A 56 8.77 17.54 3.15
CA ASN A 56 9.22 17.10 1.82
C ASN A 56 8.11 17.16 0.77
N LEU A 57 6.88 16.80 1.15
CA LEU A 57 5.70 16.94 0.28
C LEU A 57 5.46 18.41 -0.07
N PHE A 58 5.58 19.29 0.92
CA PHE A 58 5.36 20.73 0.77
C PHE A 58 6.43 21.38 -0.11
N GLU A 59 7.71 21.12 0.15
CA GLU A 59 8.83 21.69 -0.62
C GLU A 59 8.74 21.34 -2.11
N ARG A 60 8.29 20.11 -2.42
CA ARG A 60 8.20 19.61 -3.80
C ARG A 60 6.83 19.83 -4.43
N ASN A 61 5.94 20.53 -3.73
CA ASN A 61 4.57 20.84 -4.13
C ASN A 61 3.79 19.59 -4.60
N ILE A 62 3.85 18.52 -3.81
CA ILE A 62 3.22 17.25 -4.15
C ILE A 62 1.76 17.26 -3.72
N ASN A 63 0.87 16.86 -4.63
CA ASN A 63 -0.54 16.64 -4.30
C ASN A 63 -0.71 15.26 -3.66
N LEU A 64 -1.22 15.23 -2.43
CA LEU A 64 -1.50 13.99 -1.72
C LEU A 64 -3.00 13.72 -1.76
N LYS A 65 -3.39 12.61 -2.37
CA LYS A 65 -4.76 12.09 -2.32
C LYS A 65 -4.80 10.85 -1.43
N MET A 66 -5.78 10.79 -0.55
CA MET A 66 -5.92 9.71 0.43
C MET A 66 -7.33 9.16 0.39
N GLY A 67 -7.48 7.88 0.76
CA GLY A 67 -8.79 7.24 0.93
C GLY A 67 -8.80 5.81 0.42
N GLN A 68 -9.84 5.07 0.80
CA GLN A 68 -10.07 3.73 0.26
C GLN A 68 -10.38 3.82 -1.24
N ALA A 69 -10.09 2.74 -1.97
CA ALA A 69 -10.44 2.65 -3.38
C ALA A 69 -11.97 2.83 -3.54
N PRO A 70 -12.44 3.81 -4.34
CA PRO A 70 -13.86 4.06 -4.52
C PRO A 70 -14.45 3.05 -5.51
N VAL A 71 -14.58 1.80 -5.06
CA VAL A 71 -14.98 0.66 -5.88
C VAL A 71 -16.30 0.94 -6.60
N ILE A 72 -17.33 1.41 -5.90
CA ILE A 72 -18.67 1.65 -6.43
C ILE A 72 -18.65 2.55 -7.68
N HIS A 73 -17.81 3.58 -7.70
CA HIS A 73 -17.73 4.52 -8.81
C HIS A 73 -16.95 3.95 -10.01
N TYR A 74 -16.03 3.01 -9.79
CA TYR A 74 -15.24 2.40 -10.85
C TYR A 74 -15.83 1.11 -11.40
N MET A 75 -16.68 0.41 -10.64
CA MET A 75 -17.27 -0.88 -11.04
C MET A 75 -17.97 -0.84 -12.41
N PRO A 76 -18.86 0.11 -12.73
CA PRO A 76 -19.53 0.13 -14.04
C PRO A 76 -18.52 0.26 -15.19
N LYS A 77 -17.57 1.18 -15.06
CA LYS A 77 -16.54 1.43 -16.08
C LYS A 77 -15.63 0.22 -16.28
N LEU A 78 -15.26 -0.49 -15.21
CA LEU A 78 -14.44 -1.69 -15.31
C LEU A 78 -15.22 -2.84 -15.97
N PHE A 79 -16.50 -3.00 -15.62
CA PHE A 79 -17.37 -4.02 -16.23
C PHE A 79 -17.55 -3.79 -17.73
N ASP A 80 -17.79 -2.55 -18.16
CA ASP A 80 -17.93 -2.22 -19.57
C ASP A 80 -16.66 -2.56 -20.36
N LYS A 81 -15.48 -2.24 -19.80
CA LYS A 81 -14.18 -2.55 -20.41
C LYS A 81 -13.91 -4.04 -20.53
N ILE A 82 -14.26 -4.82 -19.50
CA ILE A 82 -14.13 -6.29 -19.52
C ILE A 82 -15.07 -6.88 -20.58
N THR A 83 -16.31 -6.40 -20.63
CA THR A 83 -17.31 -6.88 -21.61
C THR A 83 -16.93 -6.50 -23.04
N ALA A 84 -16.29 -5.35 -23.23
CA ALA A 84 -15.73 -4.91 -24.50
C ALA A 84 -14.43 -5.64 -24.91
N GLY A 85 -13.90 -6.52 -24.04
CA GLY A 85 -12.67 -7.26 -24.30
C GLY A 85 -11.38 -6.42 -24.25
N GLU A 86 -11.40 -5.25 -23.60
CA GLU A 86 -10.22 -4.38 -23.49
C GLU A 86 -9.12 -4.99 -22.61
N PHE A 87 -9.49 -5.79 -21.60
CA PHE A 87 -8.55 -6.56 -20.77
C PHE A 87 -9.25 -7.75 -20.11
N ASP A 88 -8.49 -8.83 -19.86
CA ASP A 88 -8.98 -10.02 -19.15
C ASP A 88 -8.45 -10.04 -17.70
N PRO A 89 -9.31 -9.88 -16.68
CA PRO A 89 -8.89 -9.90 -15.28
C PRO A 89 -8.47 -11.30 -14.81
N THR A 90 -8.68 -12.37 -15.59
CA THR A 90 -8.27 -13.71 -15.20
C THR A 90 -6.77 -13.95 -15.32
N GLU A 91 -6.04 -13.11 -16.07
CA GLU A 91 -4.59 -13.20 -16.25
C GLU A 91 -3.82 -12.96 -14.95
N ILE A 92 -4.38 -12.18 -14.01
CA ILE A 92 -3.76 -11.91 -12.71
C ILE A 92 -4.09 -12.97 -11.64
N ILE A 93 -4.95 -13.95 -11.96
CA ILE A 93 -5.34 -15.02 -11.02
C ILE A 93 -4.23 -16.07 -11.00
N SER A 94 -3.41 -16.07 -9.95
CA SER A 94 -2.31 -17.03 -9.80
C SER A 94 -2.79 -18.43 -9.41
N HIS A 95 -3.80 -18.53 -8.54
CA HIS A 95 -4.29 -19.81 -8.00
C HIS A 95 -5.81 -19.85 -7.97
N LYS A 96 -6.37 -21.03 -8.32
CA LYS A 96 -7.80 -21.33 -8.18
C LYS A 96 -7.93 -22.51 -7.24
N VAL A 97 -8.49 -22.28 -6.06
CA VAL A 97 -8.58 -23.27 -4.99
C VAL A 97 -10.05 -23.46 -4.61
N PRO A 98 -10.55 -24.70 -4.45
CA PRO A 98 -11.92 -24.94 -4.00
C PRO A 98 -12.13 -24.44 -2.57
N LEU A 99 -13.36 -24.05 -2.23
CA LEU A 99 -13.67 -23.34 -0.98
C LEU A 99 -13.33 -24.17 0.27
N GLU A 100 -13.43 -25.50 0.18
CA GLU A 100 -13.09 -26.44 1.25
C GLU A 100 -11.61 -26.36 1.66
N LYS A 101 -10.75 -25.83 0.78
CA LYS A 101 -9.31 -25.66 0.97
C LYS A 101 -8.91 -24.20 1.25
N ALA A 102 -9.84 -23.34 1.67
CA ALA A 102 -9.56 -21.92 1.95
C ALA A 102 -8.42 -21.71 2.98
N SER A 103 -8.27 -22.64 3.94
CA SER A 103 -7.17 -22.63 4.92
C SER A 103 -5.80 -22.84 4.26
N GLU A 104 -5.70 -23.79 3.32
CA GLU A 104 -4.48 -24.04 2.53
C GLU A 104 -4.20 -22.86 1.58
N ALA A 105 -5.24 -22.28 0.98
CA ALA A 105 -5.11 -21.09 0.12
C ALA A 105 -4.50 -19.89 0.86
N SER A 106 -4.85 -19.70 2.13
CA SER A 106 -4.27 -18.66 2.97
C SER A 106 -2.78 -18.89 3.27
N GLN A 107 -2.29 -20.13 3.20
CA GLN A 107 -0.87 -20.45 3.32
C GLN A 107 -0.13 -20.24 2.00
N MET A 108 -0.77 -20.57 0.87
CA MET A 108 -0.22 -20.33 -0.48
C MET A 108 -0.06 -18.84 -0.79
N ASP A 109 -0.97 -17.98 -0.30
CA ASP A 109 -0.87 -16.52 -0.48
C ASP A 109 0.28 -15.88 0.33
N ARG A 110 0.83 -16.60 1.31
CA ARG A 110 1.93 -16.13 2.18
C ARG A 110 3.32 -16.61 1.76
N SER A 111 3.41 -17.53 0.78
CA SER A 111 4.66 -18.11 0.28
C SER A 111 5.18 -17.38 -0.95
#